data_AF-A0A963PJE4-F1
#
_entry.id   AF-A0A963PJE4-F1
#
_cell.length_a   1.000
_cell.length_b   1.000
_cell.length_c   1.000
_cell.angle_alpha   90.00
_cell.angle_beta   90.00
_cell.angle_gamma   90.00
#
_symmetry.space_group_name_H-M   'P 1'
#
loop_
_entity.id
_entity.type
_entity.pdbx_description
1 polymer ?
#
loop_
_entity_poly.entity_id
_entity_poly.type
_entity_poly.pdbx_seq_one_letter_code
_entity_poly.pdbx_strand_id
1 'polypeptide(L)'
;MNMPPLPVEPRGRVRLWVVFWIYGVVLSHVLFGAILYFYRQASTPALVMMFGGFLLYTAWIMHTIWVDALNVKNENWGYLARWLTVAWAINAVLVSVFLFLGHLGKVTLPF
;
A
#
# COMPACT_ATOMS: atom_id res chain seq x y z
N MET A 1 35.60 -26.08 11.95
CA MET A 1 34.34 -26.24 11.19
C MET A 1 33.81 -24.83 10.94
N ASN A 2 34.03 -24.28 9.75
CA ASN A 2 33.62 -22.90 9.43
C ASN A 2 32.16 -22.92 8.99
N MET A 3 31.27 -22.22 9.71
CA MET A 3 29.89 -22.06 9.29
C MET A 3 29.84 -21.23 8.00
N PRO A 4 29.01 -21.61 7.02
CA PRO A 4 28.78 -20.76 5.85
C PRO A 4 28.18 -19.41 6.30
N PRO A 5 28.58 -18.29 5.68
CA PRO A 5 27.99 -16.99 6.00
C PRO A 5 26.48 -17.05 5.72
N LEU A 6 25.69 -16.56 6.67
CA LEU A 6 24.24 -16.44 6.49
C LEU A 6 23.95 -15.57 5.25
N PRO A 7 22.86 -15.85 4.50
CA PRO A 7 22.47 -15.02 3.38
C PRO A 7 22.33 -13.57 3.86
N VAL A 8 23.12 -12.67 3.28
CA VAL A 8 23.01 -11.25 3.57
C VAL A 8 21.72 -10.77 2.92
N GLU A 9 20.64 -10.72 3.70
CA GLU A 9 19.39 -10.10 3.26
C GLU A 9 19.69 -8.66 2.80
N PRO A 10 19.17 -8.21 1.65
CA PRO A 10 19.49 -6.89 1.11
C PRO A 10 19.06 -5.81 2.11
N ARG A 11 20.02 -5.17 2.78
CA ARG A 11 19.74 -4.04 3.66
C ARG A 11 19.33 -2.84 2.80
N GLY A 12 18.06 -2.47 2.89
CA GLY A 12 17.52 -1.27 2.26
C GLY A 12 18.34 -0.03 2.57
N ARG A 13 18.68 0.80 1.58
CA ARG A 13 19.49 2.02 1.79
C ARG A 13 18.75 3.15 2.52
N VAL A 14 17.43 3.04 2.68
CA VAL A 14 16.55 4.11 3.18
C VAL A 14 16.11 3.84 4.62
N ARG A 15 15.93 4.89 5.42
CA ARG A 15 15.46 4.76 6.81
C ARG A 15 14.02 4.25 6.84
N LEU A 16 13.74 3.15 7.56
CA LEU A 16 12.41 2.52 7.65
C LEU A 16 11.29 3.53 7.96
N TRP A 17 11.52 4.49 8.86
CA TRP A 17 10.50 5.48 9.23
C TRP A 17 10.08 6.36 8.05
N VAL A 18 10.97 6.67 7.11
CA VAL A 18 10.66 7.46 5.91
C VAL A 18 9.79 6.63 4.97
N VAL A 19 10.18 5.38 4.73
CA VAL A 19 9.42 4.43 3.88
C VAL A 19 8.03 4.20 4.47
N PHE A 20 7.94 4.01 5.78
CA PHE A 20 6.68 3.78 6.47
C PHE A 20 5.79 5.03 6.49
N TRP A 21 6.27 6.17 7.03
CA TRP A 21 5.43 7.35 7.23
C TRP A 21 5.21 8.17 5.97
N ILE A 22 6.24 8.38 5.17
CA ILE A 22 6.11 9.29 4.01
C ILE A 22 5.49 8.55 2.83
N TYR A 23 6.08 7.41 2.46
CA TYR A 23 5.57 6.64 1.32
C TYR A 23 4.35 5.81 1.73
N GLY A 24 4.46 5.02 2.80
CA GLY A 24 3.36 4.15 3.24
C GLY A 24 2.12 4.91 3.71
N VAL A 25 2.27 5.95 4.54
CA VAL A 25 1.11 6.67 5.10
C VAL A 25 0.76 7.89 4.26
N VAL A 26 1.62 8.92 4.20
CA VAL A 26 1.26 10.22 3.62
C VAL A 26 0.93 10.11 2.13
N LEU A 27 1.82 9.51 1.33
CA LEU A 27 1.61 9.42 -0.11
C LEU A 27 0.40 8.54 -0.45
N SER A 28 0.20 7.43 0.25
CA SER A 28 -1.00 6.60 0.09
C SER A 28 -2.29 7.37 0.39
N HIS A 29 -2.33 8.21 1.43
CA HIS A 29 -3.50 9.03 1.75
C HIS A 29 -3.75 10.11 0.71
N VAL A 30 -2.69 10.72 0.17
CA VAL A 30 -2.82 11.70 -0.92
C VAL A 30 -3.38 11.03 -2.18
N LEU A 31 -2.84 9.88 -2.57
CA LEU A 31 -3.34 9.11 -3.71
C LEU A 31 -4.80 8.70 -3.49
N PHE A 32 -5.12 8.14 -2.33
CA PHE A 32 -6.48 7.72 -2.03
C PHE A 32 -7.46 8.90 -1.96
N GLY A 33 -7.06 10.02 -1.36
CA GLY A 33 -7.82 11.26 -1.32
C GLY A 33 -8.09 11.83 -2.72
N ALA A 34 -7.12 11.75 -3.63
CA ALA A 34 -7.30 12.13 -5.02
C ALA A 34 -8.34 11.24 -5.72
N ILE A 35 -8.32 9.93 -5.48
CA ILE A 35 -9.33 9.00 -6.02
C ILE A 35 -10.73 9.38 -5.52
N LEU A 36 -10.88 9.68 -4.23
CA LEU A 36 -12.16 10.12 -3.65
C LEU A 36 -12.64 11.45 -4.24
N TYR A 37 -11.73 12.40 -4.47
CA TYR A 37 -12.05 13.69 -5.09
C TYR A 37 -12.58 13.52 -6.52
N PHE A 38 -11.94 12.65 -7.31
CA PHE A 38 -12.37 12.36 -8.67
C PHE A 38 -13.49 11.32 -8.77
N TYR A 39 -13.86 10.65 -7.68
CA TYR A 39 -14.82 9.54 -7.67
C TYR A 39 -16.16 9.84 -8.34
N ARG A 40 -16.66 11.08 -8.22
CA ARG A 40 -17.94 11.50 -8.83
C ARG A 40 -17.81 12.01 -10.26
N GLN A 41 -16.62 12.41 -10.69
CA GLN A 41 -16.37 13.09 -11.96
C GLN A 41 -15.70 12.16 -12.99
N ALA A 42 -14.98 11.15 -12.51
CA ALA A 42 -14.25 10.20 -13.32
C ALA A 42 -15.19 9.16 -13.94
N SER A 43 -14.91 8.79 -15.19
CA SER A 43 -15.57 7.67 -15.87
C SER A 43 -15.15 6.34 -15.25
N THR A 44 -15.97 5.30 -15.45
CA THR A 44 -15.68 3.94 -14.94
C THR A 44 -14.29 3.44 -15.35
N PRO A 45 -13.82 3.58 -16.61
CA PRO A 45 -12.46 3.16 -17.00
C PRO A 45 -11.36 3.95 -16.29
N ALA A 46 -11.57 5.25 -16.05
CA ALA A 46 -10.63 6.08 -15.30
C ALA A 46 -10.51 5.63 -13.84
N LEU A 47 -11.63 5.28 -13.20
CA LEU A 47 -11.62 4.73 -11.84
C LEU A 47 -10.94 3.36 -11.76
N VAL A 48 -11.13 2.49 -12.77
CA VAL A 48 -10.39 1.21 -12.85
C VAL A 48 -8.88 1.46 -12.89
N MET A 49 -8.41 2.39 -13.73
CA MET A 49 -6.99 2.74 -13.80
C MET A 49 -6.47 3.34 -12.49
N MET A 50 -7.25 4.21 -11.84
CA MET A 50 -6.90 4.83 -10.57
C MET A 50 -6.79 3.82 -9.43
N PHE A 51 -7.81 2.98 -9.23
CA PHE A 51 -7.79 1.92 -8.22
C PHE A 51 -6.72 0.87 -8.54
N GLY A 52 -6.57 0.47 -9.80
CA GLY A 52 -5.52 -0.45 -10.22
C GLY A 52 -4.11 0.09 -9.93
N GLY A 53 -3.85 1.36 -10.26
CA GLY A 53 -2.58 2.02 -9.94
C GLY A 53 -2.32 2.11 -8.44
N PHE A 54 -3.35 2.43 -7.65
CA PHE A 54 -3.24 2.47 -6.18
C PHE A 54 -2.95 1.10 -5.57
N LEU A 55 -3.55 0.03 -6.09
CA LEU A 55 -3.26 -1.35 -5.66
C LEU A 55 -1.84 -1.77 -6.01
N LEU A 56 -1.34 -1.44 -7.21
CA LEU A 56 0.04 -1.69 -7.60
C LEU A 56 1.03 -0.92 -6.70
N TYR A 57 0.73 0.34 -6.41
CA TYR A 57 1.51 1.15 -5.49
C TYR A 57 1.53 0.55 -4.07
N THR A 58 0.38 0.09 -3.58
CA THR A 58 0.24 -0.57 -2.27
C THR A 58 1.06 -1.86 -2.18
N ALA A 59 1.03 -2.69 -3.24
CA ALA A 59 1.84 -3.90 -3.30
C ALA A 59 3.34 -3.59 -3.33
N TRP A 60 3.73 -2.58 -4.10
CA TRP A 60 5.12 -2.13 -4.18
C TRP A 60 5.65 -1.64 -2.83
N ILE A 61 4.92 -0.73 -2.16
CA ILE A 61 5.36 -0.19 -0.88
C ILE A 61 5.39 -1.25 0.21
N MET A 62 4.47 -2.22 0.18
CA MET A 62 4.49 -3.37 1.09
C MET A 62 5.75 -4.21 0.89
N HIS A 63 6.15 -4.47 -0.36
CA HIS A 63 7.41 -5.17 -0.65
C HIS A 63 8.63 -4.36 -0.18
N THR A 64 8.66 -3.04 -0.42
CA THR A 64 9.75 -2.17 0.06
C THR A 64 9.84 -2.18 1.60
N ILE A 65 8.73 -2.04 2.31
CA ILE A 65 8.69 -2.09 3.78
C ILE A 65 9.12 -3.47 4.28
N TRP A 66 8.74 -4.54 3.58
CA TRP A 66 9.15 -5.89 3.96
C TRP A 66 10.67 -6.08 3.89
N VAL A 67 11.30 -5.62 2.81
CA VAL A 67 12.75 -5.67 2.63
C VAL A 67 13.47 -4.74 3.64
N ASP A 68 12.94 -3.54 3.84
CA ASP A 68 13.58 -2.52 4.68
C ASP A 68 13.34 -2.73 6.19
N ALA A 69 12.35 -3.53 6.59
CA ALA A 69 12.03 -3.82 7.98
C ALA A 69 13.16 -4.52 8.74
N LEU A 70 14.11 -5.14 8.04
CA LEU A 70 15.29 -5.78 8.63
C LEU A 70 16.47 -4.80 8.79
N ASN A 71 16.35 -3.57 8.26
CA ASN A 71 17.37 -2.52 8.38
C ASN A 71 17.08 -1.56 9.54
N VAL A 72 16.78 -2.10 10.73
CA VAL A 72 16.50 -1.32 11.93
C VAL A 72 17.37 -1.80 13.08
N LYS A 73 17.88 -0.87 13.90
CA LYS A 73 18.66 -1.18 15.11
C LYS A 73 17.91 -2.06 16.13
N ASN A 74 16.58 -2.12 16.05
CA ASN A 74 15.73 -2.88 16.95
C ASN A 74 14.60 -3.52 16.11
N GLU A 75 14.68 -4.85 15.98
CA GLU A 75 13.86 -5.69 15.11
C GLU A 75 12.36 -5.59 15.43
N ASN A 76 12.00 -5.30 16.69
CA ASN A 76 10.59 -5.16 17.11
C ASN A 76 9.85 -4.06 16.34
N TRP A 77 10.53 -2.96 15.98
CA TRP A 77 9.93 -1.89 15.19
C TRP A 77 9.71 -2.30 13.73
N GLY A 78 10.56 -3.16 13.19
CA GLY A 78 10.40 -3.74 11.85
C GLY A 78 9.17 -4.65 11.78
N TYR A 79 8.97 -5.51 12.78
CA TYR A 79 7.78 -6.36 12.86
C TYR A 79 6.50 -5.54 13.00
N LEU A 80 6.48 -4.51 13.86
CA LEU A 80 5.32 -3.64 14.02
C LEU A 80 4.98 -2.91 12.71
N ALA A 81 5.98 -2.39 12.01
CA ALA A 81 5.79 -1.72 10.72
C ALA A 81 5.21 -2.66 9.66
N ARG A 82 5.67 -3.93 9.60
CA ARG A 82 5.12 -4.94 8.69
C ARG A 82 3.64 -5.23 8.99
N TRP A 83 3.29 -5.53 10.24
CA TRP A 83 1.89 -5.83 10.61
C TRP A 83 0.96 -4.64 10.35
N LEU A 84 1.41 -3.43 10.65
CA LEU A 84 0.64 -2.22 10.43
C LEU A 84 0.44 -1.93 8.93
N THR A 85 1.47 -2.17 8.12
CA THR A 85 1.39 -2.03 6.64
C THR A 85 0.45 -3.07 6.03
N VAL A 86 0.50 -4.32 6.50
CA VAL A 86 -0.39 -5.39 6.04
C VAL A 86 -1.85 -5.08 6.42
N ALA A 87 -2.10 -4.67 7.67
CA ALA A 87 -3.44 -4.31 8.12
C ALA A 87 -4.01 -3.12 7.31
N TRP A 88 -3.18 -2.11 7.06
CA TRP A 88 -3.55 -0.98 6.21
C TRP A 88 -3.84 -1.40 4.77
N ALA A 89 -2.99 -2.24 4.18
CA ALA A 89 -3.17 -2.69 2.80
C ALA A 89 -4.49 -3.47 2.63
N ILE A 90 -4.83 -4.35 3.58
CA ILE A 90 -6.10 -5.07 3.59
C ILE A 90 -7.27 -4.09 3.65
N ASN A 91 -7.21 -3.09 4.55
CA ASN A 91 -8.25 -2.07 4.66
C ASN A 91 -8.40 -1.27 3.34
N ALA A 92 -7.29 -0.81 2.77
CA ALA A 92 -7.27 -0.02 1.55
C ALA A 92 -7.83 -0.80 0.34
N VAL A 93 -7.48 -2.09 0.22
CA VAL A 93 -8.04 -3.00 -0.80
C VAL A 93 -9.55 -3.14 -0.62
N LEU A 94 -10.01 -3.46 0.60
CA LEU A 94 -11.44 -3.63 0.88
C LEU A 94 -12.22 -2.36 0.53
N VAL A 95 -11.79 -1.19 1.00
CA VAL A 95 -12.48 0.08 0.70
C VAL A 95 -12.47 0.37 -0.80
N SER A 96 -11.36 0.13 -1.50
CA SER A 96 -11.27 0.32 -2.95
C SER A 96 -12.27 -0.57 -3.70
N VAL A 97 -12.37 -1.85 -3.31
CA VAL A 97 -13.33 -2.80 -3.89
C VAL A 97 -14.76 -2.37 -3.61
N PHE A 98 -15.09 -1.99 -2.37
CA PHE A 98 -16.43 -1.52 -2.01
C PHE A 98 -16.82 -0.24 -2.78
N LEU A 99 -15.91 0.72 -2.93
CA LEU A 99 -16.16 1.93 -3.70
C LEU A 99 -16.35 1.63 -5.18
N PHE A 100 -15.57 0.71 -5.74
CA PHE A 100 -15.71 0.28 -7.12
C PHE A 100 -17.05 -0.42 -7.36
N LEU A 101 -17.42 -1.38 -6.50
CA LEU A 101 -18.72 -2.05 -6.55
C LEU A 101 -19.89 -1.07 -6.38
N GLY A 102 -19.76 -0.10 -5.48
CA GLY A 102 -20.76 0.95 -5.30
C GLY A 102 -20.88 1.88 -6.53
N HIS A 103 -19.78 2.13 -7.23
CA HIS A 103 -19.80 2.89 -8.48
C HIS A 103 -20.49 2.09 -9.60
N LEU A 104 -20.21 0.78 -9.71
CA LEU A 104 -20.88 -0.12 -10.65
C LEU A 104 -22.36 -0.30 -10.34
N GLY A 105 -22.73 -0.45 -9.06
CA GLY A 105 -24.13 -0.58 -8.62
C GLY A 105 -24.96 0.68 -8.89
N LYS A 106 -24.34 1.87 -8.90
CA LYS A 106 -24.99 3.10 -9.36
C LYS A 106 -25.23 3.14 -10.86
N VAL A 107 -24.54 2.32 -11.66
CA VAL A 107 -24.75 2.21 -13.11
C VAL A 107 -26.00 1.37 -13.43
N THR A 108 -26.75 0.89 -12.43
CA THR A 108 -28.03 0.20 -12.63
C THR A 108 -29.09 0.64 -11.62
N LEU A 109 -29.81 1.72 -11.95
CA LEU A 109 -31.24 1.84 -11.61
C LEU A 109 -31.97 2.30 -12.88
N PRO A 110 -32.41 1.38 -13.74
CA PRO A 110 -33.40 1.66 -14.78
C PRO A 110 -34.79 1.76 -14.13
N PHE A 111 -35.04 2.83 -13.38
CA PHE A 111 -36.40 3.29 -13.07
C PHE A 111 -36.43 4.82 -13.16
#